data_AF-A0A954NI85-F1
#
_entry.id   AF-A0A954NI85-F1
#
_cell.length_a   1.000
_cell.length_b   1.000
_cell.length_c   1.000
_cell.angle_alpha   90.00
_cell.angle_beta   90.00
_cell.angle_gamma   90.00
#
_symmetry.space_group_name_H-M   'P 1'
#
loop_
_entity.id
_entity.type
_entity.pdbx_description
1 polymer ?
#
loop_
_entity_poly.entity_id
_entity_poly.type
_entity_poly.pdbx_seq_one_letter_code
_entity_poly.pdbx_strand_id
1 'polypeptide(L)'
;MTSGQGESAQDDQEAAIDSMEAALRDLKGERDRIASLPPEAFEELADDQFDTRDRTEKLIEEMENAPPPAPTPGSDSQGGGQEGGQEGGQQGGGSQSPPGSNRVQQAGQQMQNAGNRLQNQDADGANRQQREAMRNLQDALDEIEDRLGQLREETQEEKLARLEARFTEMLARQREVTSSTLEIDLKVQATGSLRRSDRLAVAKASAEELALSEMAQEAYDLLVEDGTSVVFPEIVADLKEDLIQAGTLLEERRTDGLTQLVQNDIETTLEELIEALQKAQQDRQQGGGGGGGGGGGGEQPLLPPSAELKALRSAQLRVNRRTSQIDQLAPADGSSDVQLDREVGSLAERQMRIVEITDQMIQKLQSQQ
;
A
#
# COMPACT_ATOMS: atom_id res chain seq x y z
N MET A 1 -10.50 -0.51 -10.37
CA MET A 1 -9.47 -0.49 -11.43
C MET A 1 -8.51 0.70 -11.30
N THR A 2 -8.50 1.42 -10.18
CA THR A 2 -7.62 2.57 -9.94
C THR A 2 -6.27 2.19 -9.30
N SER A 3 -6.19 1.06 -8.59
CA SER A 3 -4.96 0.67 -7.85
C SER A 3 -3.74 0.46 -8.74
N GLY A 4 -3.91 -0.08 -9.96
CA GLY A 4 -2.78 -0.36 -10.85
C GLY A 4 -2.18 0.86 -11.55
N GLN A 5 -2.82 2.03 -11.50
CA GLN A 5 -2.29 3.24 -12.15
C GLN A 5 -1.29 3.99 -11.26
N GLY A 6 -1.44 3.90 -9.94
CA GLY A 6 -0.51 4.50 -8.99
C GLY A 6 0.84 3.77 -8.95
N GLU A 7 0.79 2.44 -8.93
CA GLU A 7 1.97 1.57 -8.91
C GLU A 7 2.81 1.72 -10.19
N SER A 8 2.17 1.72 -11.37
CA SER A 8 2.87 1.97 -12.64
C SER A 8 3.53 3.35 -12.69
N ALA A 9 2.90 4.37 -12.09
CA ALA A 9 3.46 5.72 -12.08
C ALA A 9 4.63 5.86 -11.09
N GLN A 10 4.70 5.02 -10.04
CA GLN A 10 5.85 4.95 -9.14
C GLN A 10 7.02 4.25 -9.83
N ASP A 11 6.79 3.13 -10.49
CA ASP A 11 7.81 2.38 -11.25
C ASP A 11 8.48 3.26 -12.32
N ASP A 12 7.67 4.02 -13.07
CA ASP A 12 8.17 4.94 -14.10
C ASP A 12 9.04 6.07 -13.50
N GLN A 13 8.69 6.55 -12.30
CA GLN A 13 9.46 7.59 -11.59
C GLN A 13 10.76 7.03 -11.00
N GLU A 14 10.77 5.81 -10.48
CA GLU A 14 11.99 5.13 -10.02
C GLU A 14 12.98 4.90 -11.17
N ALA A 15 12.48 4.43 -12.32
CA ALA A 15 13.30 4.26 -13.52
C ALA A 15 13.91 5.59 -14.00
N ALA A 16 13.15 6.69 -13.86
CA ALA A 16 13.64 8.03 -14.17
C ALA A 16 14.75 8.47 -13.21
N ILE A 17 14.61 8.21 -11.90
CA ILE A 17 15.65 8.50 -10.89
C ILE A 17 16.94 7.74 -11.23
N ASP A 18 16.86 6.43 -11.47
CA ASP A 18 18.02 5.60 -11.81
C ASP A 18 18.76 6.12 -13.06
N SER A 19 18.00 6.54 -14.06
CA SER A 19 18.54 7.10 -15.31
C SER A 19 19.23 8.46 -15.08
N MET A 20 18.65 9.32 -14.24
CA MET A 20 19.28 10.62 -13.88
C MET A 20 20.54 10.43 -13.03
N GLU A 21 20.54 9.49 -12.09
CA GLU A 21 21.73 9.16 -11.31
C GLU A 21 22.88 8.66 -12.19
N ALA A 22 22.56 7.84 -13.20
CA ALA A 22 23.54 7.40 -14.19
C ALA A 22 24.10 8.57 -15.00
N ALA A 23 23.25 9.47 -15.49
CA ALA A 23 23.68 10.67 -16.20
C ALA A 23 24.56 11.60 -15.33
N LEU A 24 24.19 11.79 -14.05
CA LEU A 24 24.99 12.55 -13.09
C LEU A 24 26.37 11.91 -12.84
N ARG A 25 26.44 10.57 -12.81
CA ARG A 25 27.70 9.82 -12.65
C ARG A 25 28.61 10.02 -13.87
N ASP A 26 28.05 9.95 -15.07
CA ASP A 26 28.80 10.14 -16.32
C ASP A 26 29.34 11.57 -16.45
N LEU A 27 28.52 12.59 -16.18
CA LEU A 27 28.94 14.00 -16.20
C LEU A 27 30.05 14.30 -15.18
N LYS A 28 29.97 13.70 -13.98
CA LYS A 28 31.05 13.82 -12.98
C LYS A 28 32.36 13.22 -13.52
N GLY A 29 32.29 12.06 -14.17
CA GLY A 29 33.44 11.40 -14.79
C GLY A 29 34.02 12.20 -15.97
N GLU A 30 33.19 12.72 -16.86
CA GLU A 30 33.61 13.59 -17.98
C GLU A 30 34.31 14.86 -17.47
N ARG A 31 33.73 15.55 -16.48
CA ARG A 31 34.32 16.74 -15.87
C ARG A 31 35.73 16.48 -15.31
N ASP A 32 35.89 15.37 -14.59
CA ASP A 32 37.18 15.01 -14.00
C ASP A 32 38.23 14.67 -15.08
N ARG A 33 37.79 14.11 -16.21
CA ARG A 33 38.62 13.89 -17.41
C ARG A 33 39.04 15.19 -18.10
N ILE A 34 38.13 16.16 -18.27
CA ILE A 34 38.45 17.48 -18.86
C ILE A 34 39.55 18.19 -18.07
N ALA A 35 39.58 18.03 -16.75
CA ALA A 35 40.60 18.65 -15.90
C ALA A 35 42.01 18.03 -16.05
N SER A 36 42.14 16.84 -16.65
CA SER A 36 43.38 16.05 -16.62
C SER A 36 43.91 15.64 -18.00
N LEU A 37 43.08 15.69 -19.04
CA LEU A 37 43.43 15.24 -20.39
C LEU A 37 43.94 16.38 -21.29
N PRO A 38 44.83 16.08 -22.25
CA PRO A 38 45.34 17.06 -23.20
C PRO A 38 44.29 17.37 -24.29
N PRO A 39 44.43 18.48 -25.04
CA PRO A 39 43.42 18.96 -25.98
C PRO A 39 43.04 17.97 -27.09
N GLU A 40 43.92 17.03 -27.43
CA GLU A 40 43.67 15.98 -28.41
C GLU A 40 42.56 15.00 -27.97
N ALA A 41 42.24 14.94 -26.67
CA ALA A 41 41.16 14.12 -26.13
C ALA A 41 39.81 14.86 -26.08
N PHE A 42 39.76 16.16 -26.42
CA PHE A 42 38.52 16.94 -26.32
C PHE A 42 37.46 16.55 -27.35
N GLU A 43 37.86 15.97 -28.47
CA GLU A 43 36.92 15.44 -29.48
C GLU A 43 36.16 14.23 -28.92
N GLU A 44 36.87 13.27 -28.32
CA GLU A 44 36.27 12.11 -27.65
C GLU A 44 35.38 12.52 -26.46
N LEU A 45 35.81 13.50 -25.65
CA LEU A 45 35.00 14.02 -24.55
C LEU A 45 33.75 14.78 -25.03
N ALA A 46 33.80 15.40 -26.22
CA ALA A 46 32.64 16.03 -26.81
C ALA A 46 31.61 14.99 -27.26
N ASP A 47 32.07 13.88 -27.85
CA ASP A 47 31.21 12.77 -28.25
C ASP A 47 30.54 12.12 -27.02
N ASP A 48 31.30 11.82 -25.96
CA ASP A 48 30.76 11.34 -24.68
C ASP A 48 29.68 12.29 -24.14
N GLN A 49 29.93 13.60 -24.19
CA GLN A 49 29.00 14.62 -23.72
C GLN A 49 27.69 14.65 -24.53
N PHE A 50 27.75 14.44 -25.85
CA PHE A 50 26.56 14.34 -26.70
C PHE A 50 25.81 13.03 -26.46
N ASP A 51 26.50 11.92 -26.22
CA ASP A 51 25.87 10.64 -25.87
C ASP A 51 25.12 10.73 -24.53
N THR A 52 25.71 11.40 -23.53
CA THR A 52 25.07 11.65 -22.23
C THR A 52 23.85 12.56 -22.39
N ARG A 53 23.92 13.58 -23.27
CA ARG A 53 22.77 14.41 -23.63
C ARG A 53 21.66 13.59 -24.28
N ASP A 54 21.98 12.75 -25.27
CA ASP A 54 20.98 11.98 -26.01
C ASP A 54 20.23 11.00 -25.10
N ARG A 55 20.93 10.41 -24.13
CA ARG A 55 20.31 9.61 -23.07
C ARG A 55 19.40 10.45 -22.17
N THR A 56 19.82 11.66 -21.83
CA THR A 56 19.01 12.60 -21.05
C THR A 56 17.77 13.09 -21.82
N GLU A 57 17.86 13.31 -23.13
CA GLU A 57 16.72 13.68 -23.99
C GLU A 57 15.72 12.54 -24.12
N LYS A 58 16.18 11.28 -24.27
CA LYS A 58 15.30 10.09 -24.27
C LYS A 58 14.53 9.95 -22.97
N LEU A 59 15.17 10.22 -21.84
CA LEU A 59 14.50 10.20 -20.54
C LEU A 59 13.32 11.19 -20.49
N ILE A 60 13.44 12.38 -21.10
CA ILE A 60 12.32 13.33 -21.18
C ILE A 60 11.16 12.72 -21.96
N GLU A 61 11.44 12.07 -23.09
CA GLU A 61 10.40 11.41 -23.90
C GLU A 61 9.72 10.28 -23.11
N GLU A 62 10.47 9.50 -22.34
CA GLU A 62 9.93 8.45 -21.48
C GLU A 62 9.05 9.03 -20.37
N MET A 63 9.50 10.10 -19.71
CA MET A 63 8.74 10.81 -18.68
C MET A 63 7.47 11.47 -19.23
N GLU A 64 7.48 12.00 -20.46
CA GLU A 64 6.31 12.59 -21.12
C GLU A 64 5.27 11.55 -21.53
N ASN A 65 5.71 10.33 -21.83
CA ASN A 65 4.84 9.21 -22.19
C ASN A 65 4.32 8.44 -20.96
N ALA A 66 4.89 8.66 -19.78
CA ALA A 66 4.39 8.09 -18.53
C ALA A 66 2.96 8.58 -18.23
N PRO A 67 2.10 7.74 -17.61
CA PRO A 67 0.74 8.14 -17.27
C PRO A 67 0.75 9.43 -16.43
N PRO A 68 -0.07 10.46 -16.78
CA PRO A 68 -0.14 11.66 -15.96
C PRO A 68 -0.60 11.28 -14.55
N PRO A 69 -0.04 11.92 -13.50
CA PRO A 69 -0.47 11.66 -12.14
C PRO A 69 -1.98 11.89 -12.03
N ALA A 70 -2.66 11.07 -11.24
CA ALA A 70 -4.08 11.28 -10.94
C ALA A 70 -4.27 12.71 -10.42
N PRO A 71 -5.33 13.42 -10.86
CA PRO A 71 -5.55 14.80 -10.43
C PRO A 71 -5.76 14.85 -8.92
N THR A 72 -4.85 15.51 -8.20
CA THR A 72 -5.01 15.83 -6.79
C THR A 72 -6.25 16.73 -6.60
N PRO A 73 -7.25 16.34 -5.79
CA PRO A 73 -8.32 17.25 -5.42
C PRO A 73 -7.76 18.31 -4.46
N GLY A 74 -7.49 19.53 -4.94
CA GLY A 74 -7.27 20.68 -4.05
C GLY A 74 -6.15 21.66 -4.39
N SER A 75 -5.39 21.50 -5.47
CA SER A 75 -4.40 22.51 -5.87
C SER A 75 -5.04 23.66 -6.67
N ASP A 76 -5.91 24.44 -6.02
CA ASP A 76 -6.35 25.74 -6.54
C ASP A 76 -5.16 26.71 -6.50
N SER A 77 -4.41 26.78 -7.60
CA SER A 77 -3.47 27.87 -7.85
C SER A 77 -4.23 29.18 -8.02
N GLN A 78 -4.31 29.92 -6.92
CA GLN A 78 -4.82 31.28 -6.87
C GLN A 78 -3.80 32.24 -7.51
N GLY A 79 -3.97 32.48 -8.82
CA GLY A 79 -3.24 33.51 -9.57
C GLY A 79 -4.22 34.42 -10.28
N GLY A 80 -4.46 35.62 -9.75
CA GLY A 80 -5.36 36.62 -10.32
C GLY A 80 -4.81 37.28 -11.59
N GLY A 81 -5.72 37.60 -12.53
CA GLY A 81 -5.45 38.42 -13.71
C GLY A 81 -6.66 38.47 -14.64
N GLN A 82 -7.02 39.67 -15.10
CA GLN A 82 -8.36 40.10 -15.49
C GLN A 82 -8.55 40.23 -17.01
N GLU A 83 -9.78 39.94 -17.47
CA GLU A 83 -10.51 40.40 -18.68
C GLU A 83 -10.02 40.06 -20.11
N GLY A 84 -10.90 39.37 -20.86
CA GLY A 84 -11.17 39.70 -22.27
C GLY A 84 -11.47 38.54 -23.23
N GLY A 85 -12.76 38.28 -23.51
CA GLY A 85 -13.23 37.96 -24.87
C GLY A 85 -13.27 36.50 -25.37
N GLN A 86 -14.48 35.93 -25.33
CA GLN A 86 -15.20 35.26 -26.45
C GLN A 86 -14.74 33.89 -27.01
N GLU A 87 -15.63 32.91 -26.80
CA GLU A 87 -16.03 31.75 -27.63
C GLU A 87 -14.97 30.81 -28.22
N GLY A 88 -14.94 29.58 -27.69
CA GLY A 88 -14.29 28.43 -28.32
C GLY A 88 -14.08 27.29 -27.33
N GLY A 89 -15.14 26.56 -26.98
CA GLY A 89 -15.10 25.42 -26.06
C GLY A 89 -14.29 24.26 -26.61
N GLN A 90 -13.00 24.23 -26.28
CA GLN A 90 -12.16 23.05 -26.29
C GLN A 90 -11.46 23.03 -24.93
N GLN A 91 -11.97 22.20 -24.00
CA GLN A 91 -11.37 22.02 -22.68
C GLN A 91 -9.97 21.43 -22.88
N GLY A 92 -8.97 22.31 -22.92
CA GLY A 92 -7.58 21.97 -22.74
C GLY A 92 -7.40 21.49 -21.31
N GLY A 93 -7.19 20.19 -21.15
CA GLY A 93 -6.43 19.69 -20.01
C GLY A 93 -5.04 20.29 -20.16
N GLY A 94 -4.67 21.21 -19.26
CA GLY A 94 -3.29 21.66 -19.19
C GLY A 94 -2.45 20.44 -18.88
N SER A 95 -1.71 19.94 -19.89
CA SER A 95 -0.63 18.99 -19.68
C SER A 95 0.35 19.67 -18.72
N GLN A 96 0.20 19.39 -17.43
CA GLN A 96 1.25 19.68 -16.48
C GLN A 96 2.41 18.80 -16.91
N SER A 97 3.51 19.43 -17.31
CA SER A 97 4.74 18.71 -17.65
C SER A 97 5.13 17.80 -16.48
N PRO A 98 5.68 16.61 -16.73
CA PRO A 98 6.12 15.71 -15.68
C PRO A 98 7.05 16.44 -14.68
N PRO A 99 7.02 16.08 -13.38
CA PRO A 99 7.93 16.64 -12.39
C PRO A 99 9.38 16.58 -12.89
N GLY A 100 10.15 17.65 -12.71
CA GLY A 100 11.56 17.70 -13.11
C GLY A 100 11.83 17.85 -14.62
N SER A 101 10.86 17.62 -15.51
CA SER A 101 11.01 17.69 -16.98
C SER A 101 11.69 18.97 -17.48
N ASN A 102 11.28 20.13 -16.96
CA ASN A 102 11.86 21.42 -17.30
C ASN A 102 13.35 21.51 -16.93
N ARG A 103 13.75 20.95 -15.78
CA ARG A 103 15.13 20.95 -15.29
C ARG A 103 15.98 19.98 -16.12
N VAL A 104 15.45 18.81 -16.46
CA VAL A 104 16.10 17.83 -17.36
C VAL A 104 16.33 18.44 -18.75
N GLN A 105 15.34 19.16 -19.31
CA GLN A 105 15.49 19.86 -20.59
C GLN A 105 16.59 20.93 -20.56
N GLN A 106 16.66 21.71 -19.48
CA GLN A 106 17.74 22.68 -19.30
C GLN A 106 19.10 21.99 -19.15
N ALA A 107 19.18 20.85 -18.48
CA ALA A 107 20.40 20.07 -18.39
C ALA A 107 20.88 19.62 -19.77
N GLY A 108 19.99 19.09 -20.62
CA GLY A 108 20.32 18.70 -22.00
C GLY A 108 20.88 19.85 -22.83
N GLN A 109 20.30 21.04 -22.73
CA GLN A 109 20.83 22.25 -23.40
C GLN A 109 22.25 22.61 -22.92
N GLN A 110 22.50 22.48 -21.62
CA GLN A 110 23.82 22.77 -21.05
C GLN A 110 24.86 21.73 -21.47
N MET A 111 24.48 20.45 -21.54
CA MET A 111 25.33 19.39 -22.08
C MET A 111 25.67 19.63 -23.56
N GLN A 112 24.69 20.03 -24.37
CA GLN A 112 24.93 20.41 -25.77
C GLN A 112 25.94 21.57 -25.89
N ASN A 113 25.77 22.60 -25.06
CA ASN A 113 26.71 23.72 -25.00
C ASN A 113 28.10 23.30 -24.53
N ALA A 114 28.21 22.34 -23.60
CA ALA A 114 29.48 21.80 -23.15
C ALA A 114 30.22 21.06 -24.28
N GLY A 115 29.53 20.18 -25.02
CA GLY A 115 30.10 19.45 -26.16
C GLY A 115 30.61 20.40 -27.26
N ASN A 116 29.80 21.41 -27.61
CA ASN A 116 30.21 22.45 -28.55
C ASN A 116 31.47 23.22 -28.09
N ARG A 117 31.61 23.48 -26.78
CA ARG A 117 32.79 24.17 -26.24
C ARG A 117 34.03 23.27 -26.26
N LEU A 118 33.88 21.97 -25.99
CA LEU A 118 34.96 20.99 -26.11
C LEU A 118 35.48 20.89 -27.55
N GLN A 119 34.60 20.84 -28.55
CA GLN A 119 34.98 20.89 -29.97
C GLN A 119 35.76 22.16 -30.34
N ASN A 120 35.46 23.29 -29.67
CA ASN A 120 36.17 24.56 -29.85
C ASN A 120 37.41 24.70 -28.95
N GLN A 121 37.83 23.63 -28.27
CA GLN A 121 38.97 23.62 -27.35
C GLN A 121 38.82 24.56 -26.13
N ASP A 122 37.60 24.95 -25.78
CA ASP A 122 37.28 25.77 -24.60
C ASP A 122 36.89 24.88 -23.42
N ALA A 123 37.90 24.24 -22.81
CA ALA A 123 37.71 23.35 -21.65
C ALA A 123 37.13 24.06 -20.42
N ASP A 124 37.52 25.30 -20.16
CA ASP A 124 37.01 26.09 -19.03
C ASP A 124 35.53 26.42 -19.22
N GLY A 125 35.14 26.77 -20.44
CA GLY A 125 33.76 27.00 -20.78
C GLY A 125 32.92 25.73 -20.75
N ALA A 126 33.43 24.59 -21.22
CA ALA A 126 32.76 23.30 -21.13
C ALA A 126 32.51 22.91 -19.66
N ASN A 127 33.52 23.04 -18.82
CA ASN A 127 33.42 22.79 -17.38
C ASN A 127 32.33 23.65 -16.69
N ARG A 128 32.14 24.90 -17.11
CA ARG A 128 31.06 25.76 -16.57
C ARG A 128 29.69 25.21 -16.96
N GLN A 129 29.49 24.84 -18.22
CA GLN A 129 28.21 24.30 -18.69
C GLN A 129 27.90 22.94 -18.06
N GLN A 130 28.90 22.05 -17.93
CA GLN A 130 28.71 20.78 -17.21
C GLN A 130 28.29 20.98 -15.76
N ARG A 131 28.83 21.97 -15.05
CA ARG A 131 28.39 22.28 -13.68
C ARG A 131 26.95 22.76 -13.61
N GLU A 132 26.50 23.52 -14.61
CA GLU A 132 25.10 23.94 -14.71
C GLU A 132 24.20 22.75 -15.05
N ALA A 133 24.61 21.88 -15.99
CA ALA A 133 23.90 20.65 -16.32
C ALA A 133 23.74 19.72 -15.09
N MET A 134 24.81 19.48 -14.34
CA MET A 134 24.76 18.67 -13.12
C MET A 134 23.85 19.29 -12.05
N ARG A 135 23.83 20.62 -11.89
CA ARG A 135 22.90 21.27 -10.94
C ARG A 135 21.46 21.07 -11.38
N ASN A 136 21.16 21.29 -12.65
CA ASN A 136 19.81 21.10 -13.18
C ASN A 136 19.34 19.65 -13.03
N LEU A 137 20.20 18.65 -13.27
CA LEU A 137 19.85 17.24 -13.04
C LEU A 137 19.66 16.91 -11.56
N GLN A 138 20.50 17.46 -10.67
CA GLN A 138 20.31 17.26 -9.23
C GLN A 138 19.00 17.87 -8.75
N ASP A 139 18.71 19.10 -9.18
CA ASP A 139 17.46 19.76 -8.88
C ASP A 139 16.28 18.93 -9.46
N ALA A 140 16.39 18.39 -10.68
CA ALA A 140 15.35 17.52 -11.25
C ALA A 140 15.12 16.25 -10.42
N LEU A 141 16.20 15.62 -9.97
CA LEU A 141 16.18 14.43 -9.13
C LEU A 141 15.47 14.72 -7.80
N ASP A 142 15.84 15.80 -7.11
CA ASP A 142 15.21 16.21 -5.85
C ASP A 142 13.68 16.43 -6.05
N GLU A 143 13.25 17.02 -7.17
CA GLU A 143 11.83 17.26 -7.48
C GLU A 143 11.05 15.97 -7.74
N ILE A 144 11.67 15.00 -8.41
CA ILE A 144 11.05 13.70 -8.71
C ILE A 144 11.00 12.83 -7.45
N GLU A 145 12.05 12.84 -6.63
CA GLU A 145 12.06 12.16 -5.33
C GLU A 145 10.96 12.69 -4.39
N ASP A 146 10.82 14.03 -4.30
CA ASP A 146 9.75 14.67 -3.53
C ASP A 146 8.36 14.23 -4.02
N ARG A 147 8.15 14.19 -5.35
CA ARG A 147 6.87 13.76 -5.92
C ARG A 147 6.61 12.27 -5.72
N LEU A 148 7.64 11.43 -5.86
CA LEU A 148 7.54 9.99 -5.62
C LEU A 148 7.17 9.71 -4.15
N GLY A 149 7.75 10.46 -3.21
CA GLY A 149 7.37 10.42 -1.80
C GLY A 149 5.87 10.73 -1.60
N GLN A 150 5.38 11.81 -2.20
CA GLN A 150 3.94 12.16 -2.14
C GLN A 150 3.05 11.08 -2.74
N LEU A 151 3.43 10.53 -3.90
CA LEU A 151 2.63 9.50 -4.58
C LEU A 151 2.56 8.20 -3.76
N ARG A 152 3.66 7.83 -3.09
CA ARG A 152 3.70 6.70 -2.15
C ARG A 152 2.77 6.94 -0.96
N GLU A 153 2.79 8.14 -0.37
CA GLU A 153 1.89 8.52 0.73
C GLU A 153 0.42 8.45 0.30
N GLU A 154 0.06 9.10 -0.82
CA GLU A 154 -1.30 9.10 -1.39
C GLU A 154 -1.81 7.67 -1.65
N THR A 155 -0.98 6.81 -2.25
CA THR A 155 -1.33 5.41 -2.57
C THR A 155 -1.55 4.59 -1.30
N GLN A 156 -0.70 4.79 -0.27
CA GLN A 156 -0.86 4.10 1.01
C GLN A 156 -2.12 4.56 1.76
N GLU A 157 -2.42 5.86 1.74
CA GLU A 157 -3.66 6.40 2.32
C GLU A 157 -4.91 5.84 1.62
N GLU A 158 -4.92 5.76 0.29
CA GLU A 158 -6.01 5.15 -0.47
C GLU A 158 -6.20 3.68 -0.09
N LYS A 159 -5.10 2.91 0.01
CA LYS A 159 -5.12 1.50 0.43
C LYS A 159 -5.71 1.36 1.84
N LEU A 160 -5.25 2.15 2.81
CA LEU A 160 -5.75 2.12 4.18
C LEU A 160 -7.24 2.47 4.26
N ALA A 161 -7.68 3.52 3.54
CA ALA A 161 -9.08 3.94 3.52
C ALA A 161 -9.98 2.86 2.88
N ARG A 162 -9.50 2.20 1.82
CA ARG A 162 -10.22 1.11 1.15
C ARG A 162 -10.38 -0.11 2.06
N LEU A 163 -9.34 -0.47 2.79
CA LEU A 163 -9.39 -1.56 3.78
C LEU A 163 -10.35 -1.22 4.94
N GLU A 164 -10.27 -0.02 5.49
CA GLU A 164 -11.16 0.42 6.57
C GLU A 164 -12.63 0.41 6.15
N ALA A 165 -12.93 0.96 4.97
CA ALA A 165 -14.30 0.98 4.44
C ALA A 165 -14.86 -0.44 4.29
N ARG A 166 -14.04 -1.36 3.76
CA ARG A 166 -14.41 -2.76 3.59
C ARG A 166 -14.66 -3.46 4.92
N PHE A 167 -13.76 -3.36 5.90
CA PHE A 167 -13.97 -3.98 7.21
C PHE A 167 -15.15 -3.36 7.96
N THR A 168 -15.38 -2.06 7.82
CA THR A 168 -16.56 -1.39 8.39
C THR A 168 -17.86 -1.93 7.81
N GLU A 169 -17.91 -2.13 6.49
CA GLU A 169 -19.05 -2.77 5.82
C GLU A 169 -19.26 -4.21 6.29
N MET A 170 -18.18 -4.99 6.38
CA MET A 170 -18.22 -6.36 6.88
C MET A 170 -18.75 -6.41 8.32
N LEU A 171 -18.29 -5.54 9.21
CA LEU A 171 -18.73 -5.49 10.60
C LEU A 171 -20.22 -5.17 10.71
N ALA A 172 -20.72 -4.22 9.91
CA ALA A 172 -22.13 -3.87 9.91
C ALA A 172 -23.00 -5.07 9.52
N ARG A 173 -22.63 -5.79 8.45
CA ARG A 173 -23.32 -6.98 7.98
C ARG A 173 -23.22 -8.14 8.98
N GLN A 174 -22.04 -8.38 9.56
CA GLN A 174 -21.83 -9.43 10.55
C GLN A 174 -22.75 -9.25 11.76
N ARG A 175 -22.86 -8.03 12.29
CA ARG A 175 -23.75 -7.72 13.41
C ARG A 175 -25.21 -8.03 13.14
N GLU A 176 -25.69 -7.83 11.91
CA GLU A 176 -27.04 -8.23 11.51
C GLU A 176 -27.20 -9.76 11.53
N VAL A 177 -26.20 -10.49 11.04
CA VAL A 177 -26.19 -11.96 11.00
C VAL A 177 -26.13 -12.54 12.43
N THR A 178 -25.24 -12.05 13.28
CA THR A 178 -25.12 -12.45 14.69
C THR A 178 -26.44 -12.20 15.45
N SER A 179 -27.03 -11.01 15.29
CA SER A 179 -28.31 -10.67 15.92
C SER A 179 -29.44 -11.60 15.47
N SER A 180 -29.53 -11.89 14.17
CA SER A 180 -30.52 -12.85 13.64
C SER A 180 -30.30 -14.26 14.20
N THR A 181 -29.04 -14.69 14.32
CA THR A 181 -28.68 -16.03 14.83
C THR A 181 -29.11 -16.19 16.29
N LEU A 182 -28.81 -15.20 17.13
CA LEU A 182 -29.24 -15.14 18.53
C LEU A 182 -30.78 -15.19 18.66
N GLU A 183 -31.50 -14.38 17.87
CA GLU A 183 -32.97 -14.37 17.92
C GLU A 183 -33.59 -15.72 17.54
N ILE A 184 -33.01 -16.40 16.55
CA ILE A 184 -33.48 -17.71 16.09
C ILE A 184 -33.19 -18.75 17.18
N ASP A 185 -32.00 -18.73 17.78
CA ASP A 185 -31.66 -19.66 18.85
C ASP A 185 -32.61 -19.56 20.05
N LEU A 186 -32.92 -18.34 20.50
CA LEU A 186 -33.91 -18.11 21.56
C LEU A 186 -35.29 -18.67 21.21
N LYS A 187 -35.73 -18.56 19.95
CA LYS A 187 -37.00 -19.15 19.47
C LYS A 187 -36.93 -20.67 19.49
N VAL A 188 -35.80 -21.27 19.11
CA VAL A 188 -35.57 -22.72 19.15
C VAL A 188 -35.60 -23.22 20.59
N GLN A 189 -34.92 -22.56 21.52
CA GLN A 189 -34.95 -22.92 22.93
C GLN A 189 -36.37 -22.83 23.53
N ALA A 190 -37.14 -21.80 23.15
CA ALA A 190 -38.49 -21.60 23.67
C ALA A 190 -39.54 -22.58 23.08
N THR A 191 -39.37 -23.00 21.83
CA THR A 191 -40.40 -23.79 21.11
C THR A 191 -39.97 -25.22 20.78
N GLY A 192 -38.71 -25.57 21.01
CA GLY A 192 -38.11 -26.88 20.72
C GLY A 192 -37.96 -27.20 19.23
N SER A 193 -38.30 -26.28 18.31
CA SER A 193 -38.22 -26.54 16.87
C SER A 193 -38.06 -25.27 16.03
N LEU A 194 -37.34 -25.37 14.91
CA LEU A 194 -37.23 -24.30 13.93
C LEU A 194 -38.50 -24.21 13.05
N ARG A 195 -39.12 -23.03 12.97
CA ARG A 195 -40.21 -22.80 12.00
C ARG A 195 -39.66 -22.69 10.58
N ARG A 196 -40.54 -22.76 9.58
CA ARG A 196 -40.13 -22.62 8.17
C ARG A 196 -39.46 -21.28 7.88
N SER A 197 -39.98 -20.20 8.47
CA SER A 197 -39.40 -18.85 8.36
C SER A 197 -37.99 -18.80 8.92
N ASP A 198 -37.78 -19.42 10.08
CA ASP A 198 -36.50 -19.39 10.79
C ASP A 198 -35.45 -20.21 10.04
N ARG A 199 -35.85 -21.36 9.45
CA ARG A 199 -34.96 -22.14 8.56
C ARG A 199 -34.50 -21.34 7.35
N LEU A 200 -35.38 -20.50 6.78
CA LEU A 200 -35.00 -19.64 5.66
C LEU A 200 -34.05 -18.53 6.12
N ALA A 201 -34.28 -17.95 7.30
CA ALA A 201 -33.41 -16.93 7.89
C ALA A 201 -32.01 -17.50 8.19
N VAL A 202 -31.91 -18.70 8.75
CA VAL A 202 -30.62 -19.39 8.97
C VAL A 202 -29.89 -19.65 7.64
N ALA A 203 -30.60 -20.10 6.61
CA ALA A 203 -29.99 -20.31 5.29
C ALA A 203 -29.48 -18.99 4.67
N LYS A 204 -30.20 -17.88 4.88
CA LYS A 204 -29.74 -16.55 4.46
C LYS A 204 -28.52 -16.10 5.25
N ALA A 205 -28.51 -16.32 6.57
CA ALA A 205 -27.39 -16.02 7.44
C ALA A 205 -26.12 -16.77 7.00
N SER A 206 -26.25 -18.08 6.74
CA SER A 206 -25.16 -18.91 6.19
C SER A 206 -24.61 -18.35 4.87
N ALA A 207 -25.47 -17.96 3.95
CA ALA A 207 -25.05 -17.35 2.68
C ALA A 207 -24.35 -15.99 2.86
N GLU A 208 -24.76 -15.19 3.85
CA GLU A 208 -24.11 -13.90 4.15
C GLU A 208 -22.72 -14.10 4.78
N GLU A 209 -22.55 -15.06 5.69
CA GLU A 209 -21.23 -15.43 6.25
C GLU A 209 -20.25 -15.83 5.14
N LEU A 210 -20.70 -16.63 4.17
CA LEU A 210 -19.88 -17.00 3.01
C LEU A 210 -19.57 -15.80 2.11
N ALA A 211 -20.53 -14.90 1.88
CA ALA A 211 -20.28 -13.67 1.13
C ALA A 211 -19.27 -12.74 1.84
N LEU A 212 -19.34 -12.66 3.16
CA LEU A 212 -18.37 -11.95 4.00
C LEU A 212 -16.97 -12.58 3.87
N SER A 213 -16.88 -13.92 3.78
CA SER A 213 -15.59 -14.61 3.59
C SER A 213 -14.91 -14.25 2.27
N GLU A 214 -15.67 -14.02 1.20
CA GLU A 214 -15.13 -13.55 -0.09
C GLU A 214 -14.65 -12.09 0.03
N MET A 215 -15.37 -11.24 0.77
CA MET A 215 -14.89 -9.88 1.05
C MET A 215 -13.60 -9.88 1.88
N ALA A 216 -13.44 -10.83 2.81
CA ALA A 216 -12.20 -11.03 3.55
C ALA A 216 -11.05 -11.48 2.63
N GLN A 217 -11.32 -12.36 1.65
CA GLN A 217 -10.33 -12.77 0.65
C GLN A 217 -9.83 -11.57 -0.16
N GLU A 218 -10.72 -10.72 -0.65
CA GLU A 218 -10.32 -9.53 -1.39
C GLU A 218 -9.52 -8.53 -0.54
N ALA A 219 -9.76 -8.48 0.79
CA ALA A 219 -8.95 -7.68 1.71
C ALA A 219 -7.56 -8.30 1.91
N TYR A 220 -7.50 -9.62 2.02
CA TYR A 220 -6.26 -10.39 2.12
C TYR A 220 -5.38 -10.18 0.89
N ASP A 221 -5.94 -10.31 -0.31
CA ASP A 221 -5.21 -10.14 -1.56
C ASP A 221 -4.56 -8.76 -1.64
N LEU A 222 -5.29 -7.69 -1.27
CA LEU A 222 -4.77 -6.33 -1.23
C LEU A 222 -3.59 -6.16 -0.24
N LEU A 223 -3.65 -6.85 0.91
CA LEU A 223 -2.58 -6.80 1.92
C LEU A 223 -1.34 -7.59 1.49
N VAL A 224 -1.52 -8.69 0.75
CA VAL A 224 -0.42 -9.49 0.21
C VAL A 224 0.25 -8.80 -0.98
N GLU A 225 -0.53 -8.20 -1.88
CA GLU A 225 -0.03 -7.38 -2.99
C GLU A 225 0.86 -6.24 -2.49
N ASP A 226 0.49 -5.62 -1.37
CA ASP A 226 1.32 -4.59 -0.74
C ASP A 226 2.66 -5.12 -0.20
N GLY A 227 2.72 -6.39 0.23
CA GLY A 227 3.94 -7.06 0.67
C GLY A 227 4.61 -6.49 1.93
N THR A 228 4.17 -5.33 2.42
CA THR A 228 4.82 -4.65 3.52
C THR A 228 4.29 -5.05 4.90
N SER A 229 3.20 -5.82 4.99
CA SER A 229 2.67 -6.33 6.25
C SER A 229 2.83 -7.85 6.37
N VAL A 230 3.22 -8.31 7.55
CA VAL A 230 3.38 -9.75 7.85
C VAL A 230 2.23 -10.27 8.70
N VAL A 231 1.77 -9.47 9.68
CA VAL A 231 0.79 -9.93 10.68
C VAL A 231 -0.66 -9.77 10.21
N PHE A 232 -0.97 -8.67 9.50
CA PHE A 232 -2.36 -8.39 9.11
C PHE A 232 -2.93 -9.38 8.10
N PRO A 233 -2.21 -9.79 7.03
CA PRO A 233 -2.71 -10.80 6.11
C PRO A 233 -3.17 -12.06 6.84
N GLU A 234 -2.39 -12.52 7.81
CA GLU A 234 -2.68 -13.73 8.58
C GLU A 234 -3.92 -13.59 9.46
N ILE A 235 -4.13 -12.43 10.09
CA ILE A 235 -5.36 -12.17 10.85
C ILE A 235 -6.59 -12.16 9.93
N VAL A 236 -6.46 -11.62 8.72
CA VAL A 236 -7.55 -11.60 7.74
C VAL A 236 -7.81 -13.00 7.18
N ALA A 237 -6.77 -13.83 7.04
CA ALA A 237 -6.92 -15.24 6.68
C ALA A 237 -7.67 -16.02 7.76
N ASP A 238 -7.32 -15.85 9.04
CA ASP A 238 -8.04 -16.44 10.17
C ASP A 238 -9.50 -15.96 10.21
N LEU A 239 -9.75 -14.67 9.98
CA LEU A 239 -11.10 -14.08 9.89
C LEU A 239 -11.93 -14.75 8.79
N LYS A 240 -11.34 -14.98 7.62
CA LYS A 240 -11.98 -15.70 6.52
C LYS A 240 -12.35 -17.14 6.92
N GLU A 241 -11.43 -17.86 7.57
CA GLU A 241 -11.69 -19.23 8.06
C GLU A 241 -12.87 -19.25 9.05
N ASP A 242 -12.92 -18.27 9.96
CA ASP A 242 -14.03 -18.13 10.92
C ASP A 242 -15.37 -17.87 10.24
N LEU A 243 -15.41 -16.99 9.23
CA LEU A 243 -16.62 -16.71 8.43
C LEU A 243 -17.11 -17.97 7.70
N ILE A 244 -16.20 -18.74 7.09
CA ILE A 244 -16.55 -20.02 6.44
C ILE A 244 -17.12 -21.00 7.47
N GLN A 245 -16.54 -21.05 8.66
CA GLN A 245 -16.99 -21.93 9.72
C GLN A 245 -18.37 -21.54 10.25
N ALA A 246 -18.61 -20.26 10.53
CA ALA A 246 -19.92 -19.76 10.92
C ALA A 246 -20.98 -20.09 9.85
N GLY A 247 -20.64 -19.89 8.57
CA GLY A 247 -21.48 -20.29 7.44
C GLY A 247 -21.84 -21.78 7.44
N THR A 248 -20.85 -22.65 7.70
CA THR A 248 -21.02 -24.11 7.77
C THR A 248 -21.90 -24.53 8.95
N LEU A 249 -21.67 -23.96 10.14
CA LEU A 249 -22.50 -24.24 11.33
C LEU A 249 -23.96 -23.85 11.10
N LEU A 250 -24.19 -22.67 10.50
CA LEU A 250 -25.54 -22.23 10.14
C LEU A 250 -26.17 -23.10 9.05
N GLU A 251 -25.41 -23.60 8.07
CA GLU A 251 -25.91 -24.54 7.07
C GLU A 251 -26.40 -25.86 7.73
N GLU A 252 -25.67 -26.33 8.75
CA GLU A 252 -26.06 -27.45 9.63
C GLU A 252 -27.23 -27.11 10.57
N ARG A 253 -27.76 -25.88 10.50
CA ARG A 253 -28.83 -25.32 11.34
C ARG A 253 -28.47 -25.25 12.82
N ARG A 254 -27.18 -25.13 13.11
CA ARG A 254 -26.69 -24.81 14.45
C ARG A 254 -26.78 -23.30 14.64
N THR A 255 -27.44 -22.90 15.71
CA THR A 255 -27.53 -21.51 16.17
C THR A 255 -27.05 -21.37 17.61
N ASP A 256 -26.44 -22.44 18.13
CA ASP A 256 -26.06 -22.63 19.53
C ASP A 256 -24.88 -21.76 19.96
N GLY A 257 -24.44 -21.93 21.20
CA GLY A 257 -23.35 -21.16 21.80
C GLY A 257 -22.05 -21.22 21.01
N LEU A 258 -21.75 -22.33 20.31
CA LEU A 258 -20.56 -22.41 19.46
C LEU A 258 -20.68 -21.49 18.26
N THR A 259 -21.82 -21.54 17.56
CA THR A 259 -22.06 -20.67 16.39
C THR A 259 -21.96 -19.20 16.77
N GLN A 260 -22.61 -18.83 17.87
CA GLN A 260 -22.58 -17.45 18.37
C GLN A 260 -21.18 -17.04 18.83
N LEU A 261 -20.40 -17.96 19.44
CA LEU A 261 -19.02 -17.68 19.85
C LEU A 261 -18.16 -17.28 18.64
N VAL A 262 -18.20 -18.07 17.56
CA VAL A 262 -17.44 -17.77 16.33
C VAL A 262 -17.84 -16.41 15.75
N GLN A 263 -19.15 -16.13 15.67
CA GLN A 263 -19.67 -14.85 15.17
C GLN A 263 -19.22 -13.64 16.00
N ASN A 264 -19.21 -13.76 17.33
CA ASN A 264 -18.72 -12.68 18.19
C ASN A 264 -17.19 -12.47 18.06
N ASP A 265 -16.44 -13.53 17.81
CA ASP A 265 -14.98 -13.43 17.55
C ASP A 265 -14.69 -12.77 16.20
N ILE A 266 -15.52 -13.04 15.17
CA ILE A 266 -15.47 -12.34 13.87
C ILE A 266 -15.70 -10.84 14.06
N GLU A 267 -16.76 -10.45 14.80
CA GLU A 267 -17.04 -9.05 15.10
C GLU A 267 -15.88 -8.38 15.84
N THR A 268 -15.35 -9.02 16.89
CA THR A 268 -14.21 -8.50 17.65
C THR A 268 -12.98 -8.30 16.76
N THR A 269 -12.71 -9.26 15.86
CA THR A 269 -11.57 -9.19 14.95
C THR A 269 -11.72 -8.05 13.96
N LEU A 270 -12.92 -7.84 13.40
CA LEU A 270 -13.22 -6.72 12.52
C LEU A 270 -13.06 -5.37 13.23
N GLU A 271 -13.54 -5.25 14.48
CA GLU A 271 -13.36 -4.05 15.30
C GLU A 271 -11.87 -3.73 15.53
N GLU A 272 -11.08 -4.74 15.92
CA GLU A 272 -9.64 -4.59 16.15
C GLU A 272 -8.88 -4.19 14.86
N LEU A 273 -9.26 -4.76 13.71
CA LEU A 273 -8.70 -4.38 12.41
C LEU A 273 -9.03 -2.93 12.03
N ILE A 274 -10.29 -2.50 12.21
CA ILE A 274 -10.73 -1.13 11.95
C ILE A 274 -9.97 -0.15 12.85
N GLU A 275 -9.90 -0.42 14.16
CA GLU A 275 -9.18 0.44 15.11
C GLU A 275 -7.71 0.60 14.74
N ALA A 276 -7.06 -0.49 14.31
CA ALA A 276 -5.66 -0.45 13.92
C ALA A 276 -5.43 0.36 12.64
N LEU A 277 -6.32 0.24 11.64
CA LEU A 277 -6.28 1.03 10.41
C LEU A 277 -6.53 2.52 10.68
N GLN A 278 -7.55 2.84 11.48
CA GLN A 278 -7.85 4.23 11.87
C GLN A 278 -6.69 4.88 12.61
N LYS A 279 -6.05 4.14 13.51
CA LYS A 279 -4.86 4.61 14.20
C LYS A 279 -3.69 4.84 13.24
N ALA A 280 -3.47 3.94 12.29
CA ALA A 280 -2.43 4.10 11.28
C ALA A 280 -2.64 5.35 10.41
N GLN A 281 -3.88 5.63 10.00
CA GLN A 281 -4.22 6.87 9.30
C GLN A 281 -4.00 8.11 10.18
N GLN A 282 -4.43 8.09 11.45
CA GLN A 282 -4.25 9.21 12.38
C GLN A 282 -2.79 9.52 12.68
N ASP A 283 -1.96 8.49 12.85
CA ASP A 283 -0.52 8.64 13.13
C ASP A 283 0.18 9.28 11.92
N ARG A 284 -0.26 8.97 10.69
CA ARG A 284 0.23 9.61 9.44
C ARG A 284 -0.20 11.07 9.32
N GLN A 285 -1.46 11.38 9.62
CA GLN A 285 -1.96 12.76 9.59
C GLN A 285 -1.32 13.65 10.66
N GLN A 286 -1.03 13.11 11.85
CA GLN A 286 -0.35 13.85 12.93
C GLN A 286 1.18 13.93 12.74
N GLY A 287 1.76 13.03 11.95
CA GLY A 287 3.18 13.06 11.56
C GLY A 287 3.54 14.15 10.54
N GLY A 288 2.54 14.87 9.97
CA GLY A 288 2.70 15.86 8.90
C GLY A 288 3.40 17.19 9.27
N GLY A 289 4.31 17.21 10.25
CA GLY A 289 4.94 18.45 10.68
C GLY A 289 6.22 18.27 11.50
N GLY A 290 7.30 17.82 10.88
CA GLY A 290 8.61 17.81 11.52
C GLY A 290 9.67 17.12 10.68
N GLY A 291 10.33 17.91 9.82
CA GLY A 291 11.33 17.41 8.88
C GLY A 291 12.58 16.79 9.50
N GLY A 292 13.36 16.16 8.63
CA GLY A 292 14.74 15.83 8.90
C GLY A 292 15.19 14.51 8.29
N GLY A 293 15.62 14.59 7.02
CA GLY A 293 16.77 13.89 6.45
C GLY A 293 16.97 12.41 6.76
N GLY A 294 16.87 11.60 5.71
CA GLY A 294 17.40 10.24 5.72
C GLY A 294 17.03 9.52 4.44
N GLY A 295 17.87 9.67 3.43
CA GLY A 295 17.80 8.87 2.20
C GLY A 295 17.75 7.39 2.57
N GLY A 296 16.66 6.77 2.17
CA GLY A 296 16.35 5.37 2.38
C GLY A 296 15.11 5.10 1.56
N GLY A 297 15.30 4.97 0.24
CA GLY A 297 14.25 4.69 -0.74
C GLY A 297 13.60 3.31 -0.60
N GLY A 298 13.45 2.80 0.63
CA GLY A 298 12.67 1.60 0.90
C GLY A 298 11.19 1.97 1.04
N GLU A 299 10.32 1.11 0.52
CA GLU A 299 8.88 1.21 0.73
C GLU A 299 8.57 1.27 2.23
N GLN A 300 7.95 2.37 2.67
CA GLN A 300 7.46 2.46 4.03
C GLN A 300 6.34 1.44 4.23
N PRO A 301 6.33 0.70 5.34
CA PRO A 301 5.30 -0.28 5.56
C PRO A 301 3.93 0.37 5.71
N LEU A 302 2.90 -0.27 5.15
CA LEU A 302 1.50 0.16 5.20
C LEU A 302 1.07 0.42 6.64
N LEU A 303 1.54 -0.42 7.56
CA LEU A 303 1.30 -0.30 8.99
C LEU A 303 2.61 -0.18 9.77
N PRO A 304 2.66 0.67 10.82
CA PRO A 304 3.85 0.78 11.63
C PRO A 304 4.11 -0.55 12.38
N PRO A 305 5.37 -0.91 12.67
CA PRO A 305 5.69 -2.15 13.39
C PRO A 305 4.97 -2.32 14.74
N SER A 306 4.69 -1.18 15.40
CA SER A 306 3.93 -1.19 16.65
C SER A 306 2.45 -1.59 16.49
N ALA A 307 1.85 -1.35 15.32
CA ALA A 307 0.52 -1.82 14.98
C ALA A 307 0.53 -3.32 14.69
N GLU A 308 1.53 -3.82 13.95
CA GLU A 308 1.69 -5.27 13.71
C GLU A 308 1.88 -6.05 15.02
N LEU A 309 2.73 -5.56 15.92
CA LEU A 309 2.92 -6.16 17.25
C LEU A 309 1.65 -6.21 18.08
N LYS A 310 0.82 -5.15 18.02
CA LYS A 310 -0.47 -5.12 18.71
C LYS A 310 -1.44 -6.12 18.10
N ALA A 311 -1.49 -6.19 16.77
CA ALA A 311 -2.34 -7.13 16.06
C ALA A 311 -1.95 -8.59 16.38
N LEU A 312 -0.66 -8.89 16.44
CA LEU A 312 -0.13 -10.20 16.85
C LEU A 312 -0.52 -10.53 18.30
N ARG A 313 -0.40 -9.56 19.20
CA ARG A 313 -0.86 -9.71 20.59
C ARG A 313 -2.36 -9.96 20.67
N SER A 314 -3.17 -9.24 19.89
CA SER A 314 -4.61 -9.45 19.83
C SER A 314 -4.96 -10.84 19.32
N ALA A 315 -4.26 -11.34 18.29
CA ALA A 315 -4.41 -12.70 17.78
C ALA A 315 -4.14 -13.75 18.88
N GLN A 316 -3.05 -13.60 19.63
CA GLN A 316 -2.75 -14.50 20.76
C GLN A 316 -3.81 -14.44 21.86
N LEU A 317 -4.33 -13.24 22.18
CA LEU A 317 -5.39 -13.09 23.18
C LEU A 317 -6.71 -13.71 22.71
N ARG A 318 -7.03 -13.64 21.41
CA ARG A 318 -8.19 -14.35 20.83
C ARG A 318 -8.05 -15.85 20.95
N VAL A 319 -6.91 -16.43 20.56
CA VAL A 319 -6.65 -17.87 20.73
C VAL A 319 -6.85 -18.31 22.19
N ASN A 320 -6.28 -17.56 23.14
CA ASN A 320 -6.42 -17.86 24.57
C ASN A 320 -7.87 -17.80 25.06
N ARG A 321 -8.61 -16.75 24.65
CA ARG A 321 -10.01 -16.54 25.02
C ARG A 321 -10.91 -17.63 24.43
N ARG A 322 -10.79 -17.92 23.13
CA ARG A 322 -11.57 -18.94 22.43
C ARG A 322 -11.28 -20.35 22.98
N THR A 323 -10.03 -20.65 23.31
CA THR A 323 -9.66 -21.91 24.00
C THR A 323 -10.42 -22.07 25.32
N SER A 324 -10.47 -21.02 26.14
CA SER A 324 -11.19 -21.04 27.42
C SER A 324 -12.71 -21.14 27.25
N GLN A 325 -13.27 -20.51 26.22
CA GLN A 325 -14.71 -20.57 25.94
C GLN A 325 -15.14 -21.93 25.38
N ILE A 326 -14.32 -22.57 24.53
CA ILE A 326 -14.56 -23.93 24.06
C ILE A 326 -14.55 -24.94 25.21
N ASP A 327 -13.62 -24.82 26.16
CA ASP A 327 -13.60 -25.67 27.36
C ASP A 327 -14.89 -25.55 28.18
N GLN A 328 -15.48 -24.35 28.25
CA GLN A 328 -16.78 -24.12 28.91
C GLN A 328 -17.97 -24.70 28.14
N LEU A 329 -17.86 -24.82 26.81
CA LEU A 329 -18.87 -25.42 25.94
C LEU A 329 -18.75 -26.95 25.87
N ALA A 330 -17.64 -27.53 26.36
CA ALA A 330 -17.42 -28.96 26.33
C ALA A 330 -18.47 -29.73 27.15
N PRO A 331 -19.01 -30.85 26.62
CA PRO A 331 -19.98 -31.65 27.36
C PRO A 331 -19.41 -32.21 28.67
N ALA A 332 -20.12 -31.99 29.78
CA ALA A 332 -19.69 -32.44 31.11
C ALA A 332 -19.60 -33.97 31.27
N ASP A 333 -20.24 -34.72 30.37
CA ASP A 333 -20.20 -36.18 30.33
C ASP A 333 -19.01 -36.75 29.53
N GLY A 334 -18.17 -35.88 28.96
CA GLY A 334 -17.03 -36.27 28.14
C GLY A 334 -17.40 -36.81 26.76
N SER A 335 -18.63 -36.57 26.29
CA SER A 335 -19.01 -36.85 24.90
C SER A 335 -18.27 -35.90 23.94
N SER A 336 -17.88 -36.42 22.77
CA SER A 336 -17.19 -35.64 21.73
C SER A 336 -18.23 -34.99 20.82
N ASP A 337 -18.16 -33.66 20.68
CA ASP A 337 -18.79 -32.91 19.59
C ASP A 337 -17.74 -32.72 18.50
N VAL A 338 -17.99 -33.29 17.32
CA VAL A 338 -17.09 -33.23 16.17
C VAL A 338 -16.74 -31.79 15.79
N GLN A 339 -17.65 -30.83 15.96
CA GLN A 339 -17.34 -29.43 15.66
C GLN A 339 -16.46 -28.80 16.74
N LEU A 340 -16.63 -29.14 18.02
CA LEU A 340 -15.72 -28.68 19.08
C LEU A 340 -14.32 -29.28 18.93
N ASP A 341 -14.21 -30.54 18.51
CA ASP A 341 -12.90 -31.17 18.26
C ASP A 341 -12.17 -30.51 17.08
N ARG A 342 -12.90 -30.14 16.02
CA ARG A 342 -12.34 -29.37 14.89
C ARG A 342 -11.87 -27.98 15.32
N GLU A 343 -12.63 -27.32 16.18
CA GLU A 343 -12.27 -26.02 16.75
C GLU A 343 -10.97 -26.06 17.56
N VAL A 344 -10.80 -27.08 18.40
CA VAL A 344 -9.56 -27.30 19.15
C VAL A 344 -8.38 -27.50 18.19
N GLY A 345 -8.58 -28.25 17.10
CA GLY A 345 -7.58 -28.42 16.05
C GLY A 345 -7.20 -27.09 15.38
N SER A 346 -8.19 -26.30 14.96
CA SER A 346 -7.99 -24.98 14.36
C SER A 346 -7.22 -24.03 15.29
N LEU A 347 -7.55 -24.01 16.59
CA LEU A 347 -6.83 -23.21 17.58
C LEU A 347 -5.37 -23.62 17.75
N ALA A 348 -5.07 -24.92 17.69
CA ALA A 348 -3.70 -25.41 17.73
C ALA A 348 -2.90 -24.96 16.49
N GLU A 349 -3.51 -25.02 15.31
CA GLU A 349 -2.92 -24.51 14.06
C GLU A 349 -2.67 -23.01 14.13
N ARG A 350 -3.63 -22.21 14.60
CA ARG A 350 -3.47 -20.77 14.81
C ARG A 350 -2.36 -20.45 15.80
N GLN A 351 -2.23 -21.21 16.88
CA GLN A 351 -1.16 -21.03 17.85
C GLN A 351 0.22 -21.28 17.23
N MET A 352 0.34 -22.28 16.34
CA MET A 352 1.58 -22.53 15.59
C MET A 352 1.86 -21.40 14.60
N ARG A 353 0.85 -20.94 13.84
CA ARG A 353 0.98 -19.80 12.92
C ARG A 353 1.45 -18.54 13.63
N ILE A 354 0.91 -18.22 14.81
CA ILE A 354 1.36 -17.07 15.62
C ILE A 354 2.86 -17.15 15.93
N VAL A 355 3.38 -18.34 16.24
CA VAL A 355 4.83 -18.53 16.48
C VAL A 355 5.62 -18.28 15.20
N GLU A 356 5.20 -18.84 14.07
CA GLU A 356 5.87 -18.66 12.78
C GLU A 356 5.89 -17.18 12.36
N ILE A 357 4.77 -16.48 12.49
CA ILE A 357 4.65 -15.04 12.20
C ILE A 357 5.52 -14.22 13.14
N THR A 358 5.61 -14.61 14.41
CA THR A 358 6.51 -13.95 15.37
C THR A 358 7.96 -14.03 14.91
N ASP A 359 8.39 -15.21 14.46
CA ASP A 359 9.75 -15.43 13.94
C ASP A 359 10.01 -14.61 12.66
N GLN A 360 9.05 -14.60 11.72
CA GLN A 360 9.13 -13.78 10.51
C GLN A 360 9.24 -12.28 10.83
N MET A 361 8.46 -11.80 11.79
CA MET A 361 8.48 -10.39 12.21
C MET A 361 9.83 -10.04 12.87
N ILE A 362 10.40 -10.94 13.68
CA ILE A 362 11.75 -10.76 14.25
C ILE A 362 12.81 -10.66 13.14
N GLN A 363 12.77 -11.56 12.15
CA GLN A 363 13.71 -11.54 11.02
C GLN A 363 13.61 -10.24 10.23
N LYS A 364 12.38 -9.78 9.94
CA LYS A 364 12.14 -8.53 9.23
C LYS A 364 12.68 -7.32 10.00
N LEU A 365 12.43 -7.25 11.30
CA LEU A 365 12.96 -6.18 12.16
C LEU A 365 14.49 -6.20 12.25
N GLN A 366 15.11 -7.38 12.16
CA GLN A 366 16.57 -7.51 12.13
C GLN A 366 17.18 -7.13 10.79
N SER A 367 16.49 -7.38 9.66
CA SER A 367 16.95 -6.97 8.33
C SER A 367 16.83 -5.47 8.05
N GLN A 368 16.05 -4.75 8.85
CA GLN A 368 15.86 -3.29 8.75
C GLN A 368 16.81 -2.49 9.65
N GLN A 369 17.68 -3.16 10.44
CA GLN A 369 18.76 -2.56 11.24
C GLN A 369 20.11 -2.81 10.57
#